data_AF-A0AA97C2C4-F1
#
_entry.id   AF-A0AA97C2C4-F1
#
_cell.length_a   1.000
_cell.length_b   1.000
_cell.length_c   1.000
_cell.angle_alpha   90.00
_cell.angle_beta   90.00
_cell.angle_gamma   90.00
#
_symmetry.space_group_name_H-M   'P 1'
#
loop_
_entity.id
_entity.type
_entity.pdbx_description
1 polymer ?
#
loop_
_entity_poly.entity_id
_entity_poly.type
_entity_poly.pdbx_seq_one_letter_code
_entity_poly.pdbx_strand_id
1 'polypeptide(L)'
;MSESLKALNNIRTLRAQAREVTLESLEEMLEKLTVVVEERRDEESQARAELEERNRKLEKVREMILEQGVDLNDLLQTMDSGKSTSTRAKRAARPAKYKYVDENGETKTWTGQGRTPAVIKVAIEEQGKSLDDFLI
;
A
#
# COMPACT_ATOMS: atom_id res chain seq x y z
N MET A 1 -2.64 18.47 -20.12
CA MET A 1 -1.66 19.35 -20.81
C MET A 1 -1.70 20.72 -20.19
N SER A 2 -0.54 21.25 -19.76
CA SER A 2 -0.42 22.61 -19.24
C SER A 2 -0.85 23.64 -20.29
N GLU A 3 -1.29 24.83 -19.85
CA GLU A 3 -1.67 25.93 -20.74
C GLU A 3 -0.52 26.34 -21.68
N SER A 4 0.72 26.24 -21.22
CA SER A 4 1.93 26.47 -22.03
C SER A 4 2.06 25.49 -23.21
N LEU A 5 1.87 24.19 -22.97
CA LEU A 5 1.94 23.18 -24.04
C LEU A 5 0.74 23.28 -25.00
N LYS A 6 -0.43 23.71 -24.53
CA LYS A 6 -1.59 23.97 -25.39
C LYS A 6 -1.31 25.09 -26.40
N ALA A 7 -0.65 26.16 -25.97
CA ALA A 7 -0.26 27.27 -26.84
C ALA A 7 0.75 26.85 -27.93
N LEU A 8 1.67 25.94 -27.60
CA LEU A 8 2.62 25.35 -28.56
C LEU A 8 1.94 24.41 -29.56
N ASN A 9 0.89 23.70 -29.15
CA ASN A 9 0.15 22.78 -30.03
C ASN A 9 -0.71 23.54 -31.07
N ASN A 10 -1.18 24.75 -30.74
CA ASN A 10 -1.95 25.56 -31.69
C ASN A 10 -1.03 26.41 -32.59
N ILE A 11 -0.96 26.04 -33.87
CA ILE A 11 -0.10 26.70 -34.85
C ILE A 11 -0.40 28.20 -35.06
N ARG A 12 -1.64 28.66 -34.83
CA ARG A 12 -1.99 30.08 -34.98
C ARG A 12 -1.38 30.93 -33.87
N THR A 13 -1.50 30.47 -32.62
CA THR A 13 -0.91 31.14 -31.46
C THR A 13 0.61 31.06 -31.51
N LEU A 14 1.16 29.90 -31.89
CA LEU A 14 2.60 29.70 -32.04
C LEU A 14 3.19 30.65 -33.10
N ARG A 15 2.53 30.81 -34.26
CA ARG A 15 2.98 31.75 -35.30
C ARG A 15 2.91 33.21 -34.85
N ALA A 16 1.92 33.58 -34.05
CA ALA A 16 1.82 34.94 -33.54
C ALA A 16 2.99 35.24 -32.59
N GLN A 17 3.29 34.33 -31.66
CA GLN A 17 4.41 34.44 -30.72
C GLN A 17 5.78 34.38 -31.41
N ALA A 18 5.93 33.51 -32.41
CA ALA A 18 7.18 33.35 -33.15
C ALA A 18 7.59 34.60 -33.96
N ARG A 19 6.66 35.52 -34.26
CA ARG A 19 7.00 36.81 -34.92
C ARG A 19 7.76 37.76 -34.02
N GLU A 20 7.63 37.61 -32.71
CA GLU A 20 8.28 38.45 -31.70
C GLU A 20 9.64 37.92 -31.26
N VAL A 21 10.07 36.77 -31.82
CA VAL A 21 11.28 36.04 -31.46
C VAL A 21 12.20 35.92 -32.68
N THR A 22 13.52 35.88 -32.48
CA THR A 22 14.49 35.71 -33.55
C THR A 22 14.50 34.27 -34.08
N LEU A 23 14.91 34.09 -35.33
CA LEU A 23 15.02 32.76 -35.94
C LEU A 23 15.95 31.83 -35.15
N GLU A 24 17.11 32.34 -34.73
CA GLU A 24 18.10 31.59 -33.94
C GLU A 24 17.51 31.04 -32.64
N SER A 25 16.72 31.86 -31.93
CA SER A 25 16.05 31.40 -30.71
C SER A 25 14.95 30.36 -30.99
N LEU A 26 14.26 30.44 -32.13
CA LEU A 26 13.30 29.41 -32.55
C LEU A 26 13.99 28.09 -32.88
N GLU A 27 15.18 28.13 -33.49
CA GLU A 27 15.99 26.95 -33.77
C GLU A 27 16.47 26.28 -32.49
N GLU A 28 16.97 27.05 -31.51
CA GLU A 28 17.34 26.50 -30.18
C GLU A 28 16.13 25.87 -29.46
N MET A 29 14.95 26.50 -29.55
CA MET A 29 13.73 25.94 -28.96
C MET A 29 13.33 24.63 -29.64
N LEU A 30 13.48 24.54 -30.96
CA LEU A 30 13.21 23.34 -31.73
C LEU A 30 14.18 22.22 -31.35
N GLU A 31 15.47 22.52 -31.22
CA GLU A 31 16.49 21.55 -30.80
C GLU A 31 16.15 20.97 -29.42
N LYS A 32 15.87 21.83 -28.43
CA LYS A 32 15.47 21.41 -27.08
C LYS A 32 14.20 20.56 -27.09
N LEU A 33 13.19 20.93 -27.88
CA LEU A 33 11.97 20.15 -28.01
C LEU A 33 12.22 18.80 -28.68
N THR A 34 13.14 18.75 -29.65
CA THR A 34 13.52 17.51 -30.34
C THR A 34 14.18 16.54 -29.37
N VAL A 35 15.13 17.00 -28.56
CA VAL A 35 15.76 16.20 -27.50
C VAL A 35 14.71 15.62 -26.55
N VAL A 36 13.79 16.44 -26.04
CA VAL A 36 12.71 15.98 -25.14
C VAL A 36 11.81 14.94 -25.81
N VAL A 37 11.52 15.10 -27.11
CA VAL A 37 10.71 14.13 -27.85
C VAL A 37 11.46 12.82 -28.05
N GLU A 38 12.77 12.86 -28.32
CA GLU A 38 13.62 11.68 -28.45
C GLU A 38 13.73 10.92 -27.12
N GLU A 39 13.99 11.61 -26.01
CA GLU A 39 13.99 11.02 -24.66
C GLU A 39 12.67 10.28 -24.37
N ARG A 40 11.53 10.92 -24.66
CA ARG A 40 10.21 10.30 -24.46
C ARG A 40 9.96 9.12 -25.40
N ARG A 41 10.45 9.15 -26.63
CA ARG A 41 10.37 8.02 -27.57
C ARG A 41 11.21 6.85 -27.08
N ASP A 42 12.40 7.12 -26.59
CA ASP A 42 13.30 6.10 -26.07
C ASP A 42 12.71 5.46 -24.82
N GLU A 43 12.20 6.25 -23.87
CA GLU A 43 11.47 5.74 -22.69
C GLU A 43 10.29 4.85 -23.09
N GLU A 44 9.46 5.29 -24.04
CA GLU A 44 8.32 4.49 -24.50
C GLU A 44 8.76 3.22 -25.22
N SER A 45 9.87 3.27 -25.98
CA SER A 45 10.42 2.10 -26.67
C SER A 45 10.98 1.08 -25.67
N GLN A 46 11.70 1.54 -24.64
CA GLN A 46 12.24 0.69 -23.56
C GLN A 46 11.11 0.06 -22.76
N ALA A 47 10.10 0.84 -22.37
CA ALA A 47 8.93 0.31 -21.67
C ALA A 47 8.17 -0.75 -22.50
N ARG A 48 8.05 -0.55 -23.81
CA ARG A 48 7.47 -1.56 -24.72
C ARG A 48 8.33 -2.81 -24.80
N ALA A 49 9.64 -2.65 -24.96
CA ALA A 49 10.57 -3.77 -25.03
C ALA A 49 10.57 -4.60 -23.74
N GLU A 50 10.56 -3.96 -22.57
CA GLU A 50 10.43 -4.65 -21.27
C GLU A 50 9.12 -5.43 -21.14
N LEU A 51 8.01 -4.85 -21.62
CA LEU A 51 6.70 -5.50 -21.62
C LEU A 51 6.68 -6.70 -22.56
N GLU A 52 7.25 -6.56 -23.77
CA GLU A 52 7.41 -7.66 -24.73
C GLU A 52 8.31 -8.77 -24.18
N GLU A 53 9.43 -8.44 -23.54
CA GLU A 53 10.29 -9.42 -22.88
C GLU A 53 9.58 -10.15 -21.75
N ARG A 54 8.82 -9.42 -20.93
CA ARG A 54 8.01 -10.01 -19.86
C ARG A 54 6.96 -10.96 -20.43
N ASN A 55 6.24 -10.54 -21.47
CA ASN A 55 5.25 -11.38 -22.13
C ASN A 55 5.89 -12.61 -22.77
N ARG A 56 7.03 -12.46 -23.44
CA ARG A 56 7.79 -13.59 -24.00
C ARG A 56 8.25 -14.57 -22.93
N LYS A 57 8.69 -14.08 -21.76
CA LYS A 57 9.03 -14.94 -20.61
C LYS A 57 7.79 -15.67 -20.09
N LEU A 58 6.64 -14.98 -19.97
CA LEU A 58 5.38 -15.59 -19.55
C LEU A 58 4.89 -16.66 -20.54
N GLU A 59 4.99 -16.41 -21.84
CA GLU A 59 4.65 -17.39 -22.88
C GLU A 59 5.54 -18.63 -22.80
N LYS A 60 6.85 -18.47 -22.65
CA LYS A 60 7.76 -19.60 -22.44
C LYS A 60 7.42 -20.40 -21.19
N VAL A 61 7.09 -19.73 -20.08
CA VAL A 61 6.66 -20.41 -18.85
C VAL A 61 5.35 -21.16 -19.08
N ARG A 62 4.40 -20.56 -19.81
CA ARG A 62 3.14 -21.21 -20.16
C ARG A 62 3.35 -22.45 -21.01
N GLU A 63 4.21 -22.38 -22.03
CA GLU A 63 4.58 -23.53 -22.87
C GLU A 63 5.22 -24.64 -22.04
N MET A 64 6.16 -24.30 -21.16
CA MET A 64 6.80 -25.28 -20.27
C MET A 64 5.80 -25.98 -19.34
N ILE A 65 4.83 -25.25 -18.76
CA ILE A 65 3.79 -25.83 -17.90
C ILE A 65 2.91 -26.81 -18.69
N LEU A 66 2.52 -26.43 -19.91
CA LEU A 66 1.74 -27.29 -20.80
C LEU A 66 2.52 -28.55 -21.24
N GLU A 67 3.81 -28.41 -21.54
CA GLU A 67 4.66 -29.53 -21.95
C GLU A 67 4.84 -30.55 -20.83
N GLN A 68 4.93 -30.10 -19.57
CA GLN A 68 4.97 -30.98 -18.40
C GLN A 68 3.60 -31.60 -18.04
N GLY A 69 2.54 -31.26 -18.78
CA GLY A 69 1.18 -31.78 -18.54
C GLY A 69 0.57 -31.32 -17.21
N VAL A 70 1.09 -30.24 -16.62
CA VAL A 70 0.63 -29.70 -15.34
C VAL A 70 -0.47 -28.68 -15.61
N ASP A 71 -1.61 -28.82 -14.94
CA ASP A 71 -2.66 -27.80 -15.00
C ASP A 71 -2.24 -26.56 -14.19
N LEU A 72 -2.48 -25.38 -14.76
CA LEU A 72 -2.08 -24.10 -14.16
C LEU A 72 -2.75 -23.87 -12.80
N ASN A 73 -3.99 -24.37 -12.65
CA ASN A 73 -4.76 -24.24 -11.42
C ASN A 73 -4.23 -25.15 -10.30
N ASP A 74 -3.79 -26.36 -10.64
CA ASP A 74 -3.17 -27.30 -9.68
C ASP A 74 -1.83 -26.76 -9.18
N LEU A 75 -0.99 -26.22 -10.08
CA LEU A 75 0.25 -25.54 -9.72
C LEU A 75 0.02 -24.31 -8.82
N LEU A 76 -1.00 -23.50 -9.10
CA LEU A 76 -1.35 -22.36 -8.24
C LEU A 76 -1.82 -22.79 -6.86
N GLN A 77 -2.63 -23.86 -6.75
CA GLN A 77 -3.08 -24.40 -5.45
C GLN A 77 -1.91 -24.93 -4.62
N THR A 78 -0.96 -25.64 -5.24
CA THR A 78 0.24 -26.10 -4.52
C THR A 78 1.10 -24.91 -4.03
N MET A 79 1.25 -23.83 -4.81
CA MET A 79 1.98 -22.64 -4.38
C MET A 79 1.26 -21.83 -3.28
N ASP A 80 -0.06 -21.77 -3.30
CA ASP A 80 -0.84 -21.08 -2.25
C ASP A 80 -0.89 -21.89 -0.94
N SER A 81 -0.83 -23.24 -1.04
CA SER A 81 -0.75 -24.11 0.13
C SER A 81 0.51 -23.90 1.00
N GLY A 82 1.55 -23.26 0.45
CA GLY A 82 2.75 -22.84 1.18
C GLY A 82 2.57 -21.61 2.08
N LYS A 83 1.44 -20.89 2.00
CA LYS A 83 1.09 -19.74 2.86
C LYS A 83 0.02 -20.04 3.92
N SER A 84 -0.36 -21.30 4.10
CA SER A 84 -1.20 -21.72 5.23
C SER A 84 -0.38 -21.89 6.51
N THR A 85 0.19 -20.79 7.01
CA THR A 85 0.68 -20.75 8.39
C THR A 85 -0.54 -20.55 9.31
N SER A 86 -1.16 -21.68 9.66
CA SER A 86 -1.93 -21.89 10.89
C SER A 86 -2.84 -20.74 11.34
N THR A 87 -4.12 -20.84 10.99
CA THR A 87 -5.20 -20.18 11.74
C THR A 87 -5.24 -20.78 13.15
N ARG A 88 -4.35 -20.32 14.04
CA ARG A 88 -4.41 -20.62 15.47
C ARG A 88 -5.71 -20.02 15.98
N ALA A 89 -6.69 -20.88 16.24
CA ALA A 89 -7.94 -20.51 16.87
C ALA A 89 -7.67 -19.61 18.08
N LYS A 90 -8.13 -18.35 18.01
CA LYS A 90 -8.05 -17.42 19.14
C LYS A 90 -8.85 -18.04 20.29
N ARG A 91 -8.15 -18.49 21.33
CA ARG A 91 -8.77 -18.90 22.60
C ARG A 91 -9.69 -17.77 23.07
N ALA A 92 -10.93 -18.11 23.42
CA ALA A 92 -11.89 -17.16 23.96
C ALA A 92 -11.28 -16.40 25.15
N ALA A 93 -11.39 -15.06 25.13
CA ALA A 93 -10.96 -14.24 26.25
C ALA A 93 -11.76 -14.64 27.50
N ARG A 94 -11.07 -14.87 28.62
CA ARG A 94 -11.73 -15.24 29.89
C ARG A 94 -12.60 -14.04 30.34
N PRO A 95 -13.82 -14.28 30.85
CA PRO A 95 -14.71 -13.21 31.29
C PRO A 95 -14.06 -12.38 32.40
N ALA A 96 -14.35 -11.08 32.42
CA ALA A 96 -13.85 -10.20 33.46
C ALA A 96 -14.46 -10.57 34.82
N LYS A 97 -13.62 -10.65 35.85
CA LYS A 97 -14.01 -11.16 37.18
C LYS A 97 -14.27 -10.01 38.17
N TYR A 98 -13.66 -8.85 37.95
CA TYR A 98 -13.77 -7.70 38.83
C TYR A 98 -14.15 -6.42 38.06
N LYS A 99 -14.92 -5.51 38.65
CA LYS A 99 -15.32 -4.21 38.09
C LYS A 99 -14.92 -3.09 39.05
N TYR A 100 -14.26 -2.05 38.55
CA TYR A 100 -13.82 -0.90 39.35
C TYR A 100 -14.02 0.41 38.57
N VAL A 101 -14.16 1.52 39.28
CA VAL A 101 -14.29 2.86 38.70
C VAL A 101 -12.92 3.52 38.71
N ASP A 102 -12.40 3.89 37.55
CA ASP A 102 -11.09 4.52 37.41
C ASP A 102 -11.08 5.96 37.95
N GLU A 103 -9.91 6.56 38.11
CA GLU A 103 -9.75 7.95 38.60
C GLU A 103 -10.49 8.99 37.73
N ASN A 104 -10.82 8.63 36.48
CA ASN A 104 -11.59 9.44 35.54
C ASN A 104 -13.11 9.20 35.62
N GLY A 105 -13.61 8.43 36.60
CA GLY A 105 -15.03 8.11 36.76
C GLY A 105 -15.57 7.04 35.80
N GLU A 106 -14.71 6.44 34.97
CA GLU A 106 -15.10 5.40 34.01
C GLU A 106 -15.06 4.01 34.63
N THR A 107 -16.08 3.20 34.33
CA THR A 107 -16.13 1.84 34.88
C THR A 107 -15.37 0.84 34.01
N LYS A 108 -14.29 0.26 34.54
CA LYS A 108 -13.45 -0.73 33.87
C LYS A 108 -13.57 -2.09 34.52
N THR A 109 -13.22 -3.14 33.76
CA THR A 109 -13.28 -4.52 34.23
C THR A 109 -11.92 -5.19 34.13
N TRP A 110 -11.62 -6.05 35.10
CA TRP A 110 -10.35 -6.76 35.22
C TRP A 110 -10.59 -8.26 35.35
N THR A 111 -9.86 -9.05 34.58
CA THR A 111 -10.01 -10.52 34.52
C THR A 111 -9.40 -11.24 35.71
N GLY A 112 -8.77 -10.51 36.65
CA GLY A 112 -8.01 -11.09 37.75
C GLY A 112 -6.70 -11.75 37.32
N GLN A 113 -6.34 -11.63 36.03
CA GLN A 113 -5.11 -12.19 35.46
C GLN A 113 -4.16 -11.06 35.09
N GLY A 114 -2.99 -11.01 35.72
CA GLY A 114 -1.97 -9.97 35.50
C GLY A 114 -1.81 -9.02 36.69
N ARG A 115 -1.25 -7.83 36.47
CA ARG A 115 -1.05 -6.84 37.53
C ARG A 115 -2.41 -6.27 38.00
N THR A 116 -2.62 -6.23 39.32
CA THR A 116 -3.82 -5.64 39.93
C THR A 116 -3.90 -4.15 39.59
N PRO A 117 -5.04 -3.65 39.09
CA PRO A 117 -5.23 -2.22 38.84
C PRO A 117 -4.95 -1.38 40.09
N ALA A 118 -4.27 -0.25 39.90
CA ALA A 118 -3.87 0.65 41.00
C ALA A 118 -5.06 1.06 41.88
N VAL A 119 -6.23 1.28 41.27
CA VAL A 119 -7.48 1.64 41.95
C VAL A 119 -7.93 0.56 42.94
N ILE A 120 -7.89 -0.72 42.54
CA ILE A 120 -8.25 -1.82 43.44
C ILE A 120 -7.22 -1.95 44.55
N LYS A 121 -5.92 -1.76 44.23
CA LYS A 121 -4.84 -1.81 45.20
C LYS A 121 -4.99 -0.72 46.28
N VAL A 122 -5.24 0.51 45.88
CA VAL A 122 -5.50 1.65 46.78
C VAL A 122 -6.76 1.42 47.61
N ALA A 123 -7.84 0.88 47.02
CA ALA A 123 -9.05 0.58 47.78
C ALA A 123 -8.85 -0.53 48.84
N ILE A 124 -8.00 -1.52 48.57
CA ILE A 124 -7.65 -2.55 49.55
C ILE A 124 -6.74 -1.98 50.64
N GLU A 125 -5.73 -1.20 50.28
CA GLU A 125 -4.71 -0.68 51.20
C GLU A 125 -5.22 0.49 52.07
N GLU A 126 -6.01 1.41 51.51
CA GLU A 126 -6.46 2.62 52.21
C GLU A 126 -7.88 2.52 52.77
N GLN A 127 -8.78 1.81 52.07
CA GLN A 127 -10.19 1.71 52.47
C GLN A 127 -10.51 0.39 53.18
N GLY A 128 -9.52 -0.51 53.33
CA GLY A 128 -9.68 -1.81 53.99
C GLY A 128 -10.67 -2.74 53.31
N LYS A 129 -11.02 -2.48 52.04
CA LYS A 129 -11.96 -3.30 51.28
C LYS A 129 -11.31 -4.60 50.83
N SER A 130 -12.07 -5.67 50.72
CA SER A 130 -11.56 -6.94 50.19
C SER A 130 -11.60 -6.93 48.67
N LEU A 131 -10.78 -7.77 48.03
CA LEU A 131 -10.84 -7.98 46.57
C LEU A 131 -12.24 -8.45 46.12
N ASP A 132 -13.00 -9.07 47.02
CA ASP A 132 -14.33 -9.63 46.77
C ASP A 132 -15.41 -8.55 46.61
N ASP A 133 -15.22 -7.35 47.18
CA ASP A 133 -16.14 -6.22 46.98
C ASP A 133 -16.16 -5.70 45.54
N PHE A 134 -15.14 -6.04 44.75
CA PHE A 134 -15.03 -5.65 43.35
C PHE A 134 -15.45 -6.77 42.40
N LEU A 135 -15.92 -7.92 42.91
CA LEU A 135 -16.34 -9.06 42.09
C LEU A 135 -17.60 -8.72 41.28
N ILE A 136 -17.64 -9.13 40.01
CA ILE A 136 -18.83 -9.04 39.15
C ILE A 136 -19.71 -10.28 39.35
#